data_AF-A0A392TC72-F1
#
_entry.id   AF-A0A392TC72-F1
#
_cell.length_a   1.000
_cell.length_b   1.000
_cell.length_c   1.000
_cell.angle_alpha   90.00
_cell.angle_beta   90.00
_cell.angle_gamma   90.00
#
_symmetry.space_group_name_H-M   'P 1'
#
loop_
_entity.id
_entity.type
_entity.pdbx_description
1 polymer ?
#
loop_
_entity_poly.entity_id
_entity_poly.type
_entity_poly.pdbx_seq_one_letter_code
_entity_poly.pdbx_strand_id
1 'polypeptide(L)' 'TLELKQLPSHLKYAFLETNQQLPVIVSADLTKDQEASLMSLLKRYKRAIAW' A
#
# COMPACT_ATOMS: atom_id res chain seq x y z
N THR A 1 -8.23 15.71 -5.44
CA THR A 1 -8.01 15.28 -4.05
C THR A 1 -8.23 13.79 -3.99
N LEU A 2 -7.30 13.01 -3.42
CA LEU A 2 -7.47 11.57 -3.28
C LEU A 2 -8.44 11.32 -2.13
N GLU A 3 -9.68 10.92 -2.43
CA GLU A 3 -10.68 10.64 -1.39
C GLU A 3 -10.48 9.22 -0.84
N LEU A 4 -9.67 9.13 0.22
CA LEU A 4 -9.46 7.88 0.94
C LEU A 4 -10.60 7.67 1.94
N LYS A 5 -11.23 6.51 1.87
CA LYS A 5 -12.26 6.11 2.84
C LYS A 5 -11.62 5.85 4.21
N GLN A 6 -12.38 6.08 5.28
CA GLN A 6 -11.95 5.66 6.62
C GLN A 6 -11.75 4.15 6.66
N LEU A 7 -10.61 3.73 7.19
CA LEU A 7 -10.26 2.34 7.38
C LEU A 7 -10.49 1.93 8.85
N PRO A 8 -10.82 0.66 9.10
CA PRO A 8 -10.73 0.06 10.42
C PRO A 8 -9.32 0.22 11.02
N SER A 9 -9.20 0.23 12.35
CA SER A 9 -7.94 0.45 13.08
C SER A 9 -6.82 -0.56 12.78
N HIS A 10 -7.17 -1.76 12.32
CA HIS A 10 -6.21 -2.81 11.95
C HIS A 10 -5.68 -2.68 10.52
N LEU A 11 -6.12 -1.67 9.75
CA LEU A 11 -5.69 -1.42 8.38
C LEU A 11 -5.10 -0.02 8.24
N LYS A 12 -4.13 0.12 7.34
CA LYS A 12 -3.49 1.39 6.98
C LYS A 12 -3.33 1.52 5.48
N TYR A 13 -3.22 2.75 5.01
CA TYR A 13 -2.83 3.04 3.64
C TYR A 13 -1.30 3.06 3.51
N ALA A 14 -0.79 2.37 2.50
CA ALA A 14 0.56 2.48 2.00
C ALA A 14 0.50 2.94 0.54
N PHE A 15 1.54 3.61 0.04
CA PHE A 15 1.55 4.15 -1.32
C PHE A 15 2.68 3.54 -2.13
N LEU A 16 2.36 3.01 -3.30
CA LEU A 16 3.37 2.42 -4.19
C LEU A 16 4.21 3.49 -4.91
N GLU A 17 3.71 4.72 -5.01
CA GLU A 17 4.40 5.82 -5.70
C GLU A 17 4.51 7.06 -4.81
N THR A 18 5.56 7.84 -5.06
CA THR A 18 5.88 9.08 -4.32
C THR A 18 4.78 10.14 -4.45
N ASN A 19 3.96 10.08 -5.50
CA ASN A 19 2.87 11.01 -5.76
C ASN A 19 1.56 10.63 -5.05
N GLN A 20 1.56 9.62 -4.17
CA GLN A 20 0.36 9.13 -3.47
C GLN A 20 -0.77 8.67 -4.40
N GLN A 21 -0.48 8.39 -5.68
CA GLN A 21 -1.49 8.06 -6.70
C GLN A 21 -2.03 6.63 -6.55
N LEU A 22 -1.26 5.73 -5.94
CA LEU A 22 -1.56 4.30 -5.85
C LEU A 22 -1.65 3.88 -4.38
N PRO A 23 -2.77 4.17 -3.70
CA PRO A 23 -3.01 3.70 -2.35
C PRO A 23 -3.24 2.18 -2.37
N VAL A 24 -2.56 1.48 -1.48
CA VAL A 24 -2.76 0.06 -1.18
C VAL A 24 -3.14 -0.04 0.28
N ILE A 25 -4.15 -0.85 0.58
CA ILE A 25 -4.57 -1.11 1.95
C ILE A 25 -3.76 -2.30 2.46
N VAL A 26 -3.06 -2.12 3.57
CA VAL A 26 -2.25 -3.15 4.23
C VAL A 26 -2.61 -3.24 5.71
N SER A 27 -2.23 -4.33 6.38
CA SER A 27 -2.44 -4.45 7.82
C SER A 27 -1.56 -3.44 8.59
N ALA A 28 -2.15 -2.82 9.62
CA ALA A 28 -1.45 -1.93 10.53
C ALA A 28 -0.45 -2.67 11.43
N ASP A 29 -0.63 -3.98 11.60
CA ASP A 29 0.19 -4.84 12.45
C ASP A 29 1.50 -5.31 11.77
N LEU A 30 1.69 -4.97 10.49
CA LEU A 30 2.93 -5.30 9.77
C LEU A 30 4.13 -4.58 10.38
N THR A 31 5.22 -5.34 10.58
CA THR A 31 6.50 -4.73 10.92
C THR A 31 7.04 -3.92 9.75
N LYS A 32 7.96 -2.97 10.02
CA LYS A 32 8.58 -2.15 8.97
C LYS A 32 9.22 -2.98 7.86
N ASP A 33 9.84 -4.10 8.23
CA ASP A 33 10.51 -4.99 7.26
C ASP A 33 9.51 -5.76 6.40
N GLN A 34 8.41 -6.24 7.00
CA GLN A 34 7.33 -6.90 6.28
C GLN A 34 6.66 -5.94 5.30
N GLU A 35 6.39 -4.72 5.75
CA GLU A 35 5.82 -3.67 4.91
C GLU A 35 6.76 -3.32 3.75
N ALA A 36 8.06 -3.12 4.01
CA ALA A 36 9.04 -2.82 2.96
C ALA A 36 9.14 -3.94 1.92
N SER A 37 9.15 -5.20 2.36
CA SER A 37 9.17 -6.37 1.49
C SER A 37 7.90 -6.45 0.63
N LEU A 38 6.73 -6.26 1.23
CA LEU A 38 5.44 -6.22 0.54
C LEU A 38 5.41 -5.09 -0.51
N MET A 39 5.87 -3.89 -0.15
CA MET A 39 5.90 -2.75 -1.07
C MET A 39 6.85 -3.01 -2.24
N SER A 40 8.00 -3.64 -2.01
CA SER A 40 8.95 -4.03 -3.06
C SER A 40 8.33 -5.04 -4.04
N LEU A 41 7.65 -6.06 -3.51
CA LEU A 41 6.90 -7.03 -4.30
C LEU A 41 5.81 -6.36 -5.14
N LEU A 42 4.97 -5.53 -4.53
CA LEU A 42 3.89 -4.85 -5.22
C LEU A 42 4.40 -3.90 -6.32
N LYS A 43 5.49 -3.17 -6.07
CA LYS A 43 6.17 -2.35 -7.09
C LYS A 43 6.69 -3.20 -8.24
N ARG A 44 7.33 -4.34 -7.95
CA ARG A 44 7.86 -5.27 -8.95
C ARG A 44 6.77 -5.89 -9.82
N TYR A 45 5.62 -6.21 -9.22
CA TYR A 45 4.51 -6.87 -9.90
C TYR A 45 3.36 -5.92 -10.26
N LYS A 46 3.58 -4.60 -10.25
CA LYS A 46 2.57 -3.58 -10.60
C LYS A 46 1.84 -3.88 -11.91
N ARG A 47 2.58 -4.32 -12.94
CA ARG A 47 2.01 -4.69 -14.25
C ARG A 47 1.15 -5.95 -14.20
N ALA A 48 1.47 -6.91 -13.31
CA ALA A 48 0.73 -8.16 -13.18
C ALA A 48 -0.60 -7.96 -12.44
N ILE A 49 -0.66 -6.98 -11.53
CA ILE A 49 -1.89 -6.60 -10.82
C ILE A 49 -2.74 -5.58 -11.59
N ALA A 50 -2.47 -5.39 -12.89
CA ALA A 50 -3.24 -4.56 -13.82
C ALA A 50 -3.47 -3.10 -13.36
N TRP A 51 -2.42 -2.48 -12.79
CA TRP A 51 -2.35 -1.03 -12.54
C TRP A 51 -1.59 -0.29 -13.63
#